data_AF-R7UI71-F1
#
_entry.id   AF-R7UI71-F1
#
_cell.length_a   1.000
_cell.length_b   1.000
_cell.length_c   1.000
_cell.angle_alpha   90.00
_cell.angle_beta   90.00
_cell.angle_gamma   90.00
#
_symmetry.space_group_name_H-M   'P 1'
#
loop_
_entity.id
_entity.type
_entity.pdbx_description
1 polymer ?
#
loop_
_entity_poly.entity_id
_entity_poly.type
_entity_poly.pdbx_seq_one_letter_code
_entity_poly.pdbx_strand_id
1 'polypeptide(L)'
;MPRLRAAAKKRKEDLQRKVQLKLQAKANRKEQQEQKAINTRMKASREVFRFGGPWTLNEVSVKLNQLDAVAARQALLAQLRFHRDVLHSKGEKMLFNESRHGVVHSLDILESHLREVLELNGDSTEEVEAAEDVLIYRDLTDVDEDVRQRKSDVIQRLEKGRKRRLATQAKESLPLLEASPSDLVGRRVLHQCSEDGGAPQWYPGVVGPIAKHSVHPHRVLFQISSDVCTSSAFFGARC
;
A
#
# COMPACT_ATOMS: atom_id res chain seq x y z
N MET A 1 -4.93 -37.71 16.20
CA MET A 1 -5.05 -36.64 15.17
C MET A 1 -6.16 -35.59 15.35
N PRO A 2 -7.33 -35.83 16.01
CA PRO A 2 -8.40 -34.83 16.12
C PRO A 2 -8.05 -33.53 16.88
N ARG A 3 -7.26 -33.65 17.96
CA ARG A 3 -6.86 -32.52 18.81
C ARG A 3 -6.00 -31.47 18.09
N LEU A 4 -5.13 -31.90 17.18
CA LEU A 4 -4.28 -30.99 16.38
C LEU A 4 -5.09 -30.19 15.36
N ARG A 5 -6.12 -30.80 14.76
CA ARG A 5 -7.05 -30.12 13.82
C ARG A 5 -7.91 -29.08 14.54
N ALA A 6 -8.40 -29.40 15.74
CA ALA A 6 -9.14 -28.45 16.57
C ALA A 6 -8.29 -27.24 17.00
N ALA A 7 -7.03 -27.48 17.41
CA ALA A 7 -6.10 -26.41 17.76
C ALA A 7 -5.76 -25.51 16.56
N ALA A 8 -5.56 -26.08 15.37
CA ALA A 8 -5.32 -25.32 14.15
C ALA A 8 -6.54 -24.47 13.74
N LYS A 9 -7.76 -25.03 13.87
CA LYS A 9 -9.01 -24.30 13.61
C LYS A 9 -9.17 -23.09 14.55
N LYS A 10 -8.96 -23.29 15.86
CA LYS A 10 -9.02 -22.22 16.85
C LYS A 10 -7.99 -21.11 16.57
N ARG A 11 -6.75 -21.49 16.25
CA ARG A 11 -5.71 -20.50 15.87
C ARG A 11 -6.09 -19.69 14.62
N LYS A 12 -6.72 -20.31 13.63
CA LYS A 12 -7.21 -19.62 12.42
C LYS A 12 -8.32 -18.62 12.75
N GLU A 13 -9.29 -19.03 13.55
CA GLU A 13 -10.40 -18.17 14.02
C GLU A 13 -9.88 -16.99 14.85
N ASP A 14 -8.95 -17.23 15.77
CA ASP A 14 -8.31 -16.18 16.57
C ASP A 14 -7.56 -15.17 15.69
N LEU A 15 -6.84 -15.66 14.67
CA LEU A 15 -6.13 -14.79 13.72
C LEU A 15 -7.11 -13.95 12.89
N GLN A 16 -8.19 -14.56 12.39
CA GLN A 16 -9.22 -13.86 11.63
C GLN A 16 -9.89 -12.77 12.47
N ARG A 17 -10.26 -13.08 13.73
CA ARG A 17 -10.83 -12.10 14.65
C ARG A 17 -9.84 -10.95 14.92
N LYS A 18 -8.56 -11.24 15.14
CA LYS A 18 -7.52 -10.20 15.31
C LYS A 18 -7.38 -9.30 14.09
N VAL A 19 -7.42 -9.87 12.89
CA VAL A 19 -7.36 -9.10 11.63
C VAL A 19 -8.60 -8.22 11.51
N GLN A 20 -9.80 -8.77 11.74
CA GLN A 20 -11.05 -8.02 11.65
C GLN A 20 -11.10 -6.85 12.64
N LEU A 21 -10.67 -7.06 13.89
CA LEU A 21 -10.57 -6.00 14.89
C LEU A 21 -9.59 -4.90 14.48
N LYS A 22 -8.43 -5.27 13.91
CA LYS A 22 -7.46 -4.28 13.38
C LYS A 22 -8.03 -3.48 12.21
N LEU A 23 -8.78 -4.12 11.31
CA LEU A 23 -9.43 -3.45 10.19
C LEU A 23 -10.53 -2.49 10.66
N GLN A 24 -11.37 -2.91 11.60
CA GLN A 24 -12.39 -2.05 12.21
C GLN A 24 -11.76 -0.86 12.94
N ALA A 25 -10.72 -1.09 13.75
CA ALA A 25 -10.02 0.00 14.44
C ALA A 25 -9.39 1.00 13.44
N LYS A 26 -8.86 0.50 12.31
CA LYS A 26 -8.33 1.36 11.24
C LYS A 26 -9.44 2.17 10.57
N ALA A 27 -10.58 1.55 10.27
CA ALA A 27 -11.75 2.22 9.69
C ALA A 27 -12.29 3.31 10.62
N ASN A 28 -12.54 2.97 11.89
CA ASN A 28 -13.03 3.93 12.89
C ASN A 28 -12.06 5.09 13.10
N ARG A 29 -10.74 4.84 13.07
CA ARG A 29 -9.75 5.91 13.16
C ARG A 29 -9.81 6.84 11.94
N LYS A 30 -10.02 6.32 10.74
CA LYS A 30 -10.17 7.12 9.51
C LYS A 30 -11.43 7.98 9.58
N GLU A 31 -12.56 7.38 9.95
CA GLU A 31 -13.84 8.07 10.12
C GLU A 31 -13.74 9.18 11.17
N GLN A 32 -13.11 8.91 12.33
CA GLN A 32 -12.88 9.94 13.35
C GLN A 32 -11.97 11.07 12.86
N GLN A 33 -10.96 10.78 12.04
CA GLN A 33 -10.10 11.80 11.46
C GLN A 33 -10.85 12.67 10.44
N GLU A 34 -11.67 12.06 9.59
CA GLU A 34 -12.52 12.75 8.62
C GLU A 34 -13.56 13.63 9.33
N GLN A 35 -14.25 13.10 10.34
CA GLN A 35 -15.21 13.87 11.13
C GLN A 35 -14.56 15.07 11.83
N LYS A 36 -13.34 14.89 12.37
CA LYS A 36 -12.56 15.99 12.95
C LYS A 36 -12.22 17.04 11.89
N ALA A 37 -11.78 16.64 10.71
CA ALA A 37 -11.46 17.57 9.63
C ALA A 37 -12.70 18.36 9.18
N ILE A 38 -13.86 17.70 9.01
CA ILE A 38 -15.14 18.34 8.68
C ILE A 38 -15.52 19.35 9.76
N ASN A 39 -15.46 18.96 11.04
CA ASN A 39 -15.81 19.86 12.14
C ASN A 39 -14.88 21.09 12.20
N THR A 40 -13.57 20.92 11.96
CA THR A 40 -12.61 22.03 11.89
C THR A 40 -12.95 22.98 10.76
N ARG A 41 -13.23 22.47 9.55
CA ARG A 41 -13.64 23.28 8.38
C ARG A 41 -14.93 24.05 8.64
N MET A 42 -15.93 23.39 9.21
CA MET A 42 -17.21 24.01 9.55
C MET A 42 -17.04 25.12 10.58
N LYS A 43 -16.17 24.91 11.58
CA LYS A 43 -15.85 25.93 12.58
C LYS A 43 -15.15 27.14 11.95
N ALA A 44 -14.10 26.92 11.17
CA ALA A 44 -13.36 27.99 10.50
C ALA A 44 -14.27 28.81 9.55
N SER A 45 -15.14 28.12 8.79
CA SER A 45 -16.13 28.78 7.93
C SER A 45 -17.06 29.68 8.74
N ARG A 46 -17.68 29.15 9.81
CA ARG A 46 -18.59 29.91 10.67
C ARG A 46 -17.90 31.11 11.33
N GLU A 47 -16.64 30.98 11.73
CA GLU A 47 -15.86 32.07 12.33
C GLU A 47 -15.67 33.22 11.34
N VAL A 48 -15.32 32.93 10.08
CA VAL A 48 -15.17 33.96 9.04
C VAL A 48 -16.50 34.61 8.65
N PHE A 49 -17.59 33.84 8.58
CA PHE A 49 -18.91 34.40 8.30
C PHE A 49 -19.39 35.40 9.36
N ARG A 50 -18.93 35.31 10.61
CA ARG A 50 -19.22 36.32 11.65
C ARG A 50 -18.64 37.70 11.32
N PHE A 51 -17.60 37.74 10.50
CA PHE A 51 -16.92 38.98 10.07
C PHE A 51 -17.24 39.37 8.63
N GLY A 52 -18.38 38.89 8.11
CA GLY A 52 -18.86 39.24 6.77
C GLY A 52 -18.32 38.36 5.64
N GLY A 53 -17.69 37.22 5.95
CA GLY A 53 -17.16 36.30 4.94
C GLY A 53 -15.67 36.51 4.64
N PRO A 54 -15.11 35.74 3.68
CA PRO A 54 -13.71 35.85 3.27
C PRO A 54 -13.42 37.23 2.70
N TRP A 55 -12.31 37.84 3.11
CA TRP A 55 -11.93 39.17 2.64
C TRP A 55 -11.01 39.10 1.43
N THR A 56 -11.13 40.09 0.55
CA THR A 56 -10.19 40.32 -0.55
C THR A 56 -9.06 41.26 -0.12
N LEU A 57 -7.96 41.28 -0.89
CA LEU A 57 -6.77 42.08 -0.58
C LEU A 57 -7.10 43.58 -0.36
N ASN A 58 -8.01 44.12 -1.17
CA ASN A 58 -8.43 45.53 -1.11
C ASN A 58 -9.32 45.84 0.10
N GLU A 59 -10.00 44.84 0.67
CA GLU A 59 -10.94 45.01 1.76
C GLU A 59 -10.28 44.95 3.14
N VAL A 60 -9.10 44.32 3.26
CA VAL A 60 -8.42 44.08 4.55
C VAL A 60 -8.32 45.35 5.38
N SER A 61 -7.72 46.42 4.83
CA SER A 61 -7.53 47.69 5.55
C SER A 61 -8.86 48.33 5.94
N VAL A 62 -9.85 48.29 5.03
CA VAL A 62 -11.16 48.92 5.23
C VAL A 62 -11.94 48.21 6.34
N LYS A 63 -11.93 46.88 6.35
CA LYS A 63 -12.61 46.07 7.36
C LYS A 63 -11.94 46.16 8.72
N LEU A 64 -10.62 46.23 8.78
CA LEU A 64 -9.89 46.39 10.04
C LEU A 64 -10.17 47.73 10.71
N ASN A 65 -10.26 48.82 9.93
CA ASN A 65 -10.58 50.16 10.45
C ASN A 65 -11.99 50.27 11.05
N GLN A 66 -12.88 49.33 10.74
CA GLN A 66 -14.26 49.29 11.27
C GLN A 66 -14.38 48.49 12.59
N LEU A 67 -13.31 47.80 13.00
CA LEU A 67 -13.31 46.90 14.14
C LEU A 67 -12.45 47.48 15.28
N ASP A 68 -12.81 47.16 16.52
CA ASP A 68 -11.94 47.41 17.66
C ASP A 68 -10.76 46.43 17.65
N ALA A 69 -9.68 46.75 18.36
CA ALA A 69 -8.44 45.97 18.32
C ALA A 69 -8.63 44.47 18.66
N VAL A 70 -9.58 44.15 19.55
CA VAL A 70 -9.86 42.76 19.93
C VAL A 70 -10.60 42.03 18.80
N ALA A 71 -11.66 42.62 18.24
CA ALA A 71 -12.37 42.00 17.12
C ALA A 71 -11.52 41.94 15.85
N ALA A 72 -10.69 42.96 15.58
CA ALA A 72 -9.76 42.98 14.46
C ALA A 72 -8.78 41.80 14.52
N ARG A 73 -8.19 41.53 15.69
CA ARG A 73 -7.33 40.36 15.89
C ARG A 73 -8.08 39.05 15.67
N GLN A 74 -9.29 38.93 16.21
CA GLN A 74 -10.10 37.72 16.02
C GLN A 74 -10.48 37.50 14.56
N ALA A 75 -10.80 38.57 13.84
CA ALA A 75 -11.11 38.54 12.42
C ALA A 75 -9.90 38.07 11.61
N LEU A 76 -8.70 38.64 11.82
CA LEU A 76 -7.48 38.21 11.13
C LEU A 76 -7.19 36.71 11.34
N LEU A 77 -7.30 36.22 12.58
CA LEU A 77 -7.11 34.80 12.86
C LEU A 77 -8.18 33.92 12.23
N ALA A 78 -9.43 34.37 12.19
CA ALA A 78 -10.51 33.66 11.50
C ALA A 78 -10.20 33.56 10.00
N GLN A 79 -9.82 34.67 9.36
CA GLN A 79 -9.44 34.69 7.93
C GLN A 79 -8.27 33.74 7.66
N LEU A 80 -7.17 33.83 8.41
CA LEU A 80 -6.01 32.96 8.26
C LEU A 80 -6.35 31.47 8.46
N ARG A 81 -7.19 31.13 9.46
CA ARG A 81 -7.64 29.75 9.68
C ARG A 81 -8.52 29.25 8.55
N PHE A 82 -9.37 30.09 7.99
CA PHE A 82 -10.21 29.73 6.84
C PHE A 82 -9.37 29.46 5.60
N HIS A 83 -8.40 30.32 5.30
CA HIS A 83 -7.46 30.10 4.20
C HIS A 83 -6.67 28.80 4.38
N ARG A 84 -6.25 28.47 5.60
CA ARG A 84 -5.53 27.22 5.90
C ARG A 84 -6.41 25.97 5.82
N ASP A 85 -7.49 25.96 6.58
CA ASP A 85 -8.26 24.75 6.89
C ASP A 85 -9.34 24.46 5.84
N VAL A 86 -9.88 25.51 5.19
CA VAL A 86 -10.99 25.42 4.22
C VAL A 86 -10.50 25.58 2.79
N LEU A 87 -9.82 26.68 2.47
CA LEU A 87 -9.38 26.96 1.09
C LEU A 87 -8.06 26.25 0.72
N HIS A 88 -7.31 25.78 1.70
CA HIS A 88 -5.98 25.18 1.48
C HIS A 88 -5.04 26.10 0.68
N SER A 89 -5.11 27.40 0.97
CA SER A 89 -4.32 28.44 0.31
C SER A 89 -2.81 28.18 0.42
N LYS A 90 -2.08 28.54 -0.63
CA LYS A 90 -0.62 28.47 -0.72
C LYS A 90 0.02 29.49 0.23
N GLY A 91 1.13 29.13 0.86
CA GLY A 91 1.88 30.01 1.76
C GLY A 91 2.77 29.25 2.73
N GLU A 92 3.76 29.92 3.30
CA GLU A 92 4.59 29.33 4.35
C GLU A 92 3.73 29.02 5.59
N LYS A 93 3.98 27.88 6.26
CA LYS A 93 3.23 27.47 7.45
C LYS A 93 3.21 28.55 8.56
N MET A 94 4.24 29.38 8.60
CA MET A 94 4.38 30.48 9.55
C MET A 94 3.31 31.57 9.40
N LEU A 95 2.82 31.80 8.17
CA LEU A 95 1.81 32.82 7.87
C LEU A 95 0.47 32.51 8.56
N PHE A 96 0.15 31.22 8.71
CA PHE A 96 -1.11 30.77 9.31
C PHE A 96 -1.04 30.57 10.83
N ASN A 97 0.11 30.86 11.46
CA ASN A 97 0.29 30.68 12.90
C ASN A 97 -0.13 31.92 13.67
N GLU A 98 -0.65 31.71 14.89
CA GLU A 98 -0.99 32.77 15.83
C GLU A 98 0.23 33.27 16.62
N SER A 99 1.29 32.45 16.69
CA SER A 99 2.51 32.74 17.43
C SER A 99 3.73 32.07 16.80
N ARG A 100 4.91 32.62 17.10
CA ARG A 100 6.22 32.06 16.74
C ARG A 100 7.08 31.94 17.99
N HIS A 101 7.60 30.73 18.24
CA HIS A 101 8.44 30.43 19.42
C HIS A 101 7.80 30.87 20.77
N GLY A 102 6.47 30.75 20.88
CA GLY A 102 5.73 31.13 22.10
C GLY A 102 5.37 32.63 22.19
N VAL A 103 5.84 33.47 21.27
CA VAL A 103 5.47 34.89 21.20
C VAL A 103 4.30 35.07 20.25
N VAL A 104 3.21 35.65 20.75
CA VAL A 104 1.99 35.93 19.98
C VAL A 104 2.27 37.05 18.97
N HIS A 105 1.83 36.86 17.72
CA HIS A 105 1.99 37.87 16.69
C HIS A 105 1.17 39.13 16.99
N SER A 106 1.76 40.30 16.72
CA SER A 106 1.06 41.59 16.77
C SER A 106 0.02 41.68 15.65
N LEU A 107 -0.87 42.65 15.76
CA LEU A 107 -1.94 42.86 14.77
C LEU A 107 -1.34 43.16 13.39
N ASP A 108 -0.33 44.03 13.31
CA ASP A 108 0.36 44.37 12.06
C ASP A 108 1.00 43.16 11.38
N ILE A 109 1.56 42.23 12.18
CA ILE A 109 2.15 40.99 11.64
C ILE A 109 1.07 40.08 11.07
N LEU A 110 -0.05 39.91 11.80
CA LEU A 110 -1.17 39.09 11.32
C LEU A 110 -1.81 39.67 10.06
N GLU A 111 -1.90 40.99 9.97
CA GLU A 111 -2.37 41.70 8.79
C GLU A 111 -1.43 41.48 7.59
N SER A 112 -0.12 41.63 7.82
CA SER A 112 0.91 41.32 6.82
C SER A 112 0.82 39.87 6.34
N HIS A 113 0.67 38.90 7.24
CA HIS A 113 0.52 37.50 6.88
C HIS A 113 -0.74 37.27 6.03
N LEU A 114 -1.86 37.90 6.37
CA LEU A 114 -3.10 37.75 5.61
C LEU A 114 -2.97 38.33 4.20
N ARG A 115 -2.36 39.52 4.06
CA ARG A 115 -2.10 40.12 2.75
C ARG A 115 -1.21 39.24 1.89
N GLU A 116 -0.11 38.73 2.45
CA GLU A 116 0.80 37.84 1.73
C GLU A 116 0.08 36.55 1.27
N VAL A 117 -0.74 35.95 2.14
CA VAL A 117 -1.58 34.80 1.75
C VAL A 117 -2.55 35.20 0.63
N LEU A 118 -3.20 36.35 0.71
CA LEU A 118 -4.14 36.79 -0.33
C LEU A 118 -3.44 37.11 -1.66
N GLU A 119 -2.24 37.70 -1.63
CA GLU A 119 -1.43 37.98 -2.82
C GLU A 119 -0.96 36.69 -3.50
N LEU A 120 -0.47 35.72 -2.72
CA LEU A 120 -0.04 34.41 -3.24
C LEU A 120 -1.17 33.58 -3.87
N ASN A 121 -2.42 33.90 -3.54
CA ASN A 121 -3.60 33.19 -4.01
C ASN A 121 -4.55 34.12 -4.81
N GLY A 122 -4.08 35.33 -5.18
CA GLY A 122 -4.87 36.42 -5.75
C GLY A 122 -5.31 36.22 -7.20
N ASP A 123 -4.76 35.22 -7.89
CA ASP A 123 -5.05 34.92 -9.30
C ASP A 123 -5.67 33.52 -9.51
N SER A 124 -6.25 32.92 -8.47
CA SER A 124 -6.90 31.60 -8.56
C SER A 124 -8.26 31.62 -9.29
N THR A 125 -8.48 32.51 -10.27
CA THR A 125 -9.53 32.25 -11.28
C THR A 125 -9.10 31.13 -12.23
N GLU A 126 -7.80 30.87 -12.39
CA GLU A 126 -7.29 29.73 -13.17
C GLU A 126 -7.46 28.38 -12.44
N GLU A 127 -7.52 28.35 -11.10
CA GLU A 127 -7.68 27.09 -10.35
C GLU A 127 -9.13 26.61 -10.24
N VAL A 128 -10.12 27.47 -10.50
CA VAL A 128 -11.53 27.02 -10.58
C VAL A 128 -11.77 26.25 -11.89
N GLU A 129 -11.13 26.65 -13.00
CA GLU A 129 -11.14 25.86 -14.23
C GLU A 129 -10.37 24.53 -14.05
N ALA A 130 -9.27 24.53 -13.28
CA ALA A 130 -8.55 23.28 -12.97
C ALA A 130 -9.31 22.35 -12.01
N ALA A 131 -10.21 22.87 -11.16
CA ALA A 131 -11.02 22.06 -10.24
C ALA A 131 -12.29 21.51 -10.90
N GLU A 132 -12.84 22.19 -11.92
CA GLU A 132 -13.90 21.62 -12.78
C GLU A 132 -13.37 20.41 -13.58
N ASP A 133 -12.09 20.40 -13.94
CA ASP A 133 -11.41 19.27 -14.61
C ASP A 133 -11.05 18.08 -13.68
N VAL A 134 -11.28 18.18 -12.36
CA VAL A 134 -10.96 17.10 -11.39
C VAL A 134 -12.23 16.53 -10.73
N LEU A 135 -13.40 16.74 -11.32
CA LEU A 135 -14.51 15.80 -11.15
C LEU A 135 -14.34 14.63 -12.12
N ILE A 136 -13.29 13.82 -11.90
CA ILE A 136 -13.17 12.52 -12.55
C ILE A 136 -14.27 11.64 -11.97
N TYR A 137 -15.42 11.61 -12.64
CA TYR A 137 -16.44 10.60 -12.42
C TYR A 137 -15.81 9.27 -12.82
N ARG A 138 -15.18 8.58 -11.85
CA ARG A 138 -14.68 7.23 -12.08
C ARG A 138 -15.88 6.36 -12.38
N ASP A 139 -15.96 5.92 -13.62
CA ASP A 139 -16.99 5.00 -14.03
C ASP A 139 -16.80 3.68 -13.26
N LEU A 140 -17.90 2.96 -13.00
CA LEU A 140 -17.84 1.72 -12.21
C LEU A 140 -16.91 0.68 -12.84
N THR A 141 -16.68 0.79 -14.16
CA THR A 141 -15.73 -0.02 -14.93
C THR A 141 -14.26 0.26 -14.58
N ASP A 142 -13.88 1.50 -14.27
CA ASP A 142 -12.49 1.86 -13.92
C ASP A 142 -12.11 1.28 -12.55
N VAL A 143 -13.07 1.25 -11.63
CA VAL A 143 -12.90 0.62 -10.31
C VAL A 143 -12.68 -0.89 -10.48
N ASP A 144 -13.39 -1.51 -11.41
CA ASP A 144 -13.27 -2.94 -11.70
C ASP A 144 -11.91 -3.30 -12.34
N GLU A 145 -11.40 -2.47 -13.25
CA GLU A 145 -10.08 -2.65 -13.87
C GLU A 145 -8.96 -2.56 -12.82
N ASP A 146 -9.01 -1.53 -11.96
CA ASP A 146 -7.99 -1.29 -10.93
C ASP A 146 -8.00 -2.40 -9.87
N VAL A 147 -9.19 -2.92 -9.54
CA VAL A 147 -9.35 -4.09 -8.64
C VAL A 147 -8.84 -5.37 -9.31
N ARG A 148 -9.10 -5.59 -10.60
CA ARG A 148 -8.58 -6.75 -11.35
C ARG A 148 -7.06 -6.71 -11.42
N GLN A 149 -6.47 -5.56 -11.71
CA GLN A 149 -5.02 -5.38 -11.76
C GLN A 149 -4.38 -5.69 -10.41
N ARG A 150 -4.91 -5.13 -9.33
CA ARG A 150 -4.42 -5.40 -7.96
C ARG A 150 -4.54 -6.87 -7.58
N LYS A 151 -5.62 -7.55 -7.97
CA LYS A 151 -5.78 -9.00 -7.76
C LYS A 151 -4.71 -9.79 -8.52
N SER A 152 -4.47 -9.46 -9.79
CA SER A 152 -3.43 -10.07 -10.61
C SER A 152 -2.04 -9.91 -9.96
N ASP A 153 -1.70 -8.70 -9.53
CA ASP A 153 -0.43 -8.40 -8.88
C ASP A 153 -0.22 -9.22 -7.61
N VAL A 154 -1.26 -9.37 -6.79
CA VAL A 154 -1.20 -10.18 -5.57
C VAL A 154 -0.98 -11.65 -5.90
N ILE A 155 -1.68 -12.18 -6.90
CA ILE A 155 -1.51 -13.58 -7.35
C ILE A 155 -0.07 -13.80 -7.83
N GLN A 156 0.45 -12.93 -8.70
CA GLN A 156 1.83 -13.03 -9.20
C GLN A 156 2.87 -12.97 -8.07
N ARG A 157 2.68 -12.06 -7.08
CA ARG A 157 3.56 -11.98 -5.90
C ARG A 157 3.51 -13.26 -5.06
N LEU A 158 2.33 -13.85 -4.87
CA LEU A 158 2.17 -15.11 -4.13
C LEU A 158 2.83 -16.27 -4.86
N GLU A 159 2.66 -16.37 -6.18
CA GLU A 159 3.32 -17.39 -7.01
C GLU A 159 4.84 -17.26 -6.98
N LYS A 160 5.37 -16.05 -7.14
CA LYS A 160 6.81 -15.78 -7.03
C LYS A 160 7.33 -16.16 -5.64
N GLY A 161 6.59 -15.83 -4.58
CA GLY A 161 6.91 -16.22 -3.21
C GLY A 161 6.85 -17.73 -2.96
N ARG A 162 5.91 -18.44 -3.60
CA ARG A 162 5.83 -19.92 -3.54
C ARG A 162 7.01 -20.55 -4.26
N LYS A 163 7.32 -20.11 -5.48
CA LYS A 163 8.49 -20.59 -6.26
C LYS A 163 9.79 -20.36 -5.49
N ARG A 164 9.97 -19.19 -4.87
CA ARG A 164 11.15 -18.88 -4.04
C ARG A 164 11.27 -19.83 -2.84
N ARG A 165 10.18 -20.08 -2.11
CA ARG A 165 10.18 -21.01 -0.98
C ARG A 165 10.52 -22.44 -1.39
N LEU A 166 9.93 -22.92 -2.48
CA LEU A 166 10.24 -24.24 -3.03
C LEU A 166 11.72 -24.33 -3.47
N ALA A 167 12.26 -23.27 -4.08
CA ALA A 167 13.67 -23.23 -4.45
C ALA A 167 14.60 -23.23 -3.23
N THR A 168 14.28 -22.49 -2.17
CA THR A 168 15.04 -22.52 -0.91
C THR A 168 14.99 -23.90 -0.26
N GLN A 169 13.80 -24.50 -0.17
CA GLN A 169 13.63 -25.84 0.37
C GLN A 169 14.40 -26.89 -0.45
N ALA A 170 14.38 -26.77 -1.78
CA ALA A 170 15.15 -27.65 -2.67
C ALA A 170 16.66 -27.51 -2.41
N LYS A 171 17.17 -26.28 -2.30
CA LYS A 171 18.58 -26.00 -1.96
C LYS A 171 18.99 -26.58 -0.62
N GLU A 172 18.16 -26.44 0.41
CA GLU A 172 18.42 -27.00 1.74
C GLU A 172 18.38 -28.53 1.73
N SER A 173 17.54 -29.14 0.90
CA SER A 173 17.41 -30.59 0.81
C SER A 173 18.49 -31.25 -0.06
N LEU A 174 19.16 -30.51 -0.95
CA LEU A 174 20.11 -31.07 -1.90
C LEU A 174 21.30 -31.79 -1.24
N PRO A 175 21.97 -31.23 -0.21
CA PRO A 175 23.07 -31.91 0.47
C PRO A 175 22.62 -33.22 1.17
N LEU A 176 21.38 -33.26 1.66
CA LEU A 176 20.82 -34.46 2.30
C LEU A 176 20.58 -35.57 1.28
N LEU A 177 20.11 -35.21 0.08
CA LEU A 177 19.89 -36.16 -1.02
C LEU A 177 21.21 -36.63 -1.65
N GLU A 178 22.25 -35.80 -1.64
CA GLU A 178 23.61 -36.20 -2.03
C GLU A 178 24.21 -37.22 -1.05
N ALA A 179 23.94 -37.07 0.25
CA ALA A 179 24.38 -38.01 1.27
C ALA A 179 23.61 -39.35 1.23
N SER A 180 22.30 -39.31 0.94
CA SER A 180 21.44 -40.50 0.79
C SER A 180 20.59 -40.41 -0.48
N PRO A 181 21.10 -40.87 -1.64
CA PRO A 181 20.34 -40.88 -2.89
C PRO A 181 19.07 -41.74 -2.82
N SER A 182 19.03 -42.73 -1.93
CA SER A 182 17.85 -43.59 -1.72
C SER A 182 16.60 -42.81 -1.31
N ASP A 183 16.76 -41.63 -0.70
CA ASP A 183 15.65 -40.80 -0.22
C ASP A 183 14.84 -40.13 -1.35
N LEU A 184 15.34 -40.22 -2.60
CA LEU A 184 14.63 -39.80 -3.80
C LEU A 184 13.55 -40.80 -4.23
N VAL A 185 13.69 -42.08 -3.88
CA VAL A 185 12.75 -43.13 -4.29
C VAL A 185 11.35 -42.80 -3.77
N GLY A 186 10.35 -42.85 -4.65
CA GLY A 186 8.96 -42.52 -4.39
C GLY A 186 8.62 -41.02 -4.43
N ARG A 187 9.61 -40.13 -4.62
CA ARG A 187 9.33 -38.69 -4.74
C ARG A 187 8.86 -38.34 -6.15
N ARG A 188 7.95 -37.36 -6.21
CA ARG A 188 7.50 -36.74 -7.47
C ARG A 188 8.56 -35.74 -7.95
N VAL A 189 8.94 -35.85 -9.22
CA VAL A 189 9.94 -35.01 -9.85
C VAL A 189 9.44 -34.52 -11.21
N LEU A 190 10.07 -33.46 -11.72
CA LEU A 190 9.98 -33.12 -13.13
C LEU A 190 11.25 -33.66 -13.78
N HIS A 191 11.09 -34.53 -14.77
CA HIS A 191 12.18 -35.13 -15.53
C HIS A 191 12.30 -34.42 -16.88
N GLN A 192 13.48 -33.91 -17.19
CA GLN A 192 13.75 -33.24 -18.46
C GLN A 192 14.13 -34.30 -19.50
N CYS A 193 13.29 -34.48 -20.50
CA CYS A 193 13.59 -35.35 -21.64
C CYS A 193 13.92 -34.48 -22.86
N SER A 194 14.98 -34.84 -23.58
CA SER A 194 15.26 -34.34 -24.93
C SER A 194 15.05 -35.50 -25.89
N GLU A 195 14.02 -35.44 -26.73
CA GLU A 195 13.88 -36.35 -27.87
C GLU A 195 14.71 -35.82 -29.04
N ASP A 196 15.23 -36.70 -29.88
CA ASP A 196 16.25 -36.45 -30.92
C ASP A 196 16.06 -35.12 -31.68
N GLY A 197 16.79 -34.07 -31.25
CA GLY A 197 16.81 -32.74 -31.89
C GLY A 197 15.75 -31.73 -31.45
N GLY A 198 14.85 -32.08 -30.52
CA GLY A 198 13.81 -31.21 -30.00
C GLY A 198 14.24 -30.31 -28.82
N ALA A 199 13.44 -29.27 -28.53
CA ALA A 199 13.62 -28.48 -27.32
C ALA A 199 13.32 -29.34 -26.07
N PRO A 200 14.14 -29.29 -25.01
CA PRO A 200 13.98 -30.17 -23.87
C PRO A 200 12.70 -29.85 -23.10
N GLN A 201 11.87 -30.85 -22.87
CA GLN A 201 10.59 -30.72 -22.20
C GLN A 201 10.61 -31.39 -20.81
N TRP A 202 9.89 -30.79 -19.87
CA TRP A 202 9.79 -31.29 -18.49
C TRP A 202 8.51 -32.10 -18.32
N TYR A 203 8.67 -33.38 -17.98
CA TYR A 203 7.57 -34.30 -17.76
C TYR A 203 7.42 -34.60 -16.26
N PRO A 204 6.20 -34.59 -15.71
CA PRO A 204 5.97 -35.07 -14.36
C PRO A 204 6.22 -36.58 -14.28
N GLY A 205 6.96 -37.00 -13.27
CA GLY A 205 7.27 -38.40 -13.02
C GLY A 205 7.46 -38.71 -11.54
N VAL A 206 7.60 -39.99 -11.25
CA VAL A 206 7.92 -40.52 -9.92
C VAL A 206 9.23 -41.28 -10.02
N VAL A 207 10.12 -41.03 -9.07
CA VAL A 207 11.37 -41.78 -8.96
C VAL A 207 11.05 -43.18 -8.45
N GLY A 208 11.31 -44.19 -9.27
CA GLY A 208 11.21 -45.60 -8.95
C GLY A 208 12.47 -46.12 -8.23
N PRO A 209 12.65 -47.45 -8.17
CA PRO A 209 13.77 -48.07 -7.47
C PRO A 209 15.12 -47.72 -8.11
N ILE A 210 16.19 -47.90 -7.32
CA ILE A 210 17.57 -47.76 -7.80
C ILE A 210 17.89 -48.93 -8.74
N ALA A 211 18.15 -48.62 -10.01
CA ALA A 211 18.55 -49.58 -11.03
C ALA A 211 20.05 -49.92 -10.94
N LYS A 212 20.89 -48.99 -10.45
CA LYS A 212 22.32 -49.22 -10.23
C LYS A 212 22.83 -48.45 -9.01
N HIS A 213 23.40 -49.19 -8.06
CA HIS A 213 24.06 -48.62 -6.88
C HIS A 213 25.48 -48.15 -7.20
N SER A 214 25.92 -47.08 -6.55
CA SER A 214 27.27 -46.53 -6.64
C SER A 214 27.64 -45.83 -5.33
N VAL A 215 28.92 -45.88 -4.96
CA VAL A 215 29.48 -45.13 -3.83
C VAL A 215 29.48 -43.62 -4.11
N HIS A 216 29.60 -43.24 -5.37
CA HIS A 216 29.48 -41.84 -5.79
C HIS A 216 28.01 -41.52 -6.07
N PRO A 217 27.40 -40.52 -5.40
CA PRO A 217 25.97 -40.26 -5.47
C PRO A 217 25.50 -39.92 -6.88
N HIS A 218 26.29 -39.18 -7.66
CA HIS A 218 25.97 -38.81 -9.05
C HIS A 218 26.02 -39.97 -10.06
N ARG A 219 26.46 -41.16 -9.63
CA ARG A 219 26.51 -42.36 -10.47
C ARG A 219 25.45 -43.39 -10.08
N VAL A 220 24.55 -43.04 -9.17
CA VAL A 220 23.36 -43.84 -8.85
C VAL A 220 22.33 -43.65 -9.95
N LEU A 221 21.87 -44.76 -10.54
CA LEU A 221 20.88 -44.77 -11.61
C LEU A 221 19.50 -45.09 -11.02
N PHE A 222 18.52 -44.23 -11.28
CA PHE A 222 17.13 -44.41 -10.87
C PHE A 222 16.27 -44.73 -12.08
N GLN A 223 15.29 -45.61 -11.90
CA GLN A 223 14.19 -45.73 -12.84
C GLN A 223 13.20 -44.58 -12.58
N ILE A 224 12.71 -43.91 -13.61
CA ILE A 224 11.69 -42.86 -13.51
C ILE A 224 10.49 -43.30 -14.32
N SER A 225 9.34 -43.38 -13.67
CA SER A 225 8.06 -43.58 -14.34
C SER A 225 7.38 -42.23 -14.55
N SER A 226 7.11 -41.91 -15.81
CA SER A 226 6.29 -40.76 -16.21
C SER A 226 5.07 -41.26 -16.98
N ASP A 227 4.07 -40.40 -17.15
CA ASP A 227 2.84 -40.74 -17.88
C ASP A 227 3.11 -41.08 -19.37
N VAL A 228 4.27 -40.68 -19.90
CA VAL A 228 4.64 -40.82 -21.32
C VAL A 228 5.67 -41.92 -21.55
N CYS A 229 6.59 -42.14 -20.59
CA CYS A 229 7.67 -43.12 -20.73
C CYS A 229 8.23 -43.57 -19.38
N THR A 230 8.78 -44.78 -19.34
CA THR A 230 9.64 -45.24 -18.24
C THR A 230 11.10 -45.13 -18.68
N SER A 231 11.86 -44.22 -18.07
CA SER A 231 13.27 -43.97 -18.40
C SER A 231 14.18 -44.30 -17.21
N SER A 232 15.50 -44.30 -17.43
CA SER A 232 16.48 -44.36 -16.35
C SER A 232 17.34 -43.10 -16.37
N ALA A 233 17.55 -42.47 -15.21
CA ALA A 233 18.34 -41.25 -15.10
C ALA A 233 19.32 -41.30 -13.91
N PHE A 234 20.51 -40.72 -14.09
CA PHE A 234 21.49 -40.60 -13.03
C PHE A 234 21.16 -39.43 -12.11
N PHE A 235 21.52 -39.55 -10.84
CA PHE A 235 21.36 -38.47 -9.88
C PHE A 235 22.17 -37.21 -10.26
N GLY A 236 21.48 -36.08 -10.43
CA GLY A 236 22.12 -34.81 -10.77
C GLY A 236 22.66 -34.73 -12.20
N ALA A 237 22.41 -35.72 -13.05
CA ALA A 237 22.72 -35.63 -14.47
C ALA A 237 21.70 -34.75 -15.19
N ARG A 238 22.19 -33.88 -16.06
CA ARG A 238 21.40 -33.33 -17.17
C ARG A 238 21.50 -34.36 -18.29
N CYS A 239 20.37 -34.83 -18.81
CA CYS A 239 20.33 -35.60 -20.04
C CYS A 239 20.74 -34.72 -21.23
#